data_AF-A0A011P5N5-F1
#
_entry.id   AF-A0A011P5N5-F1
#
_cell.length_a   1.000
_cell.length_b   1.000
_cell.length_c   1.000
_cell.angle_alpha   90.00
_cell.angle_beta   90.00
_cell.angle_gamma   90.00
#
_symmetry.space_group_name_H-M   'P 1'
#
loop_
_entity.id
_entity.type
_entity.pdbx_description
1 polymer ?
#
loop_
_entity_poly.entity_id
_entity_poly.type
_entity_poly.pdbx_seq_one_letter_code
_entity_poly.pdbx_strand_id
1 'polypeptide(L)'
;MSYLRRLDLSAAVNDYTSASFRILIDGIVVDEVTAIGMLHQESEWLRQAGIDLARFANRTVTLTLEVAAYSNIYNSVHASAWVDQVLIENAVDLAPC
;
A
#
# COMPACT_ATOMS: atom_id res chain seq x y z
N MET A 1 -8.80 8.38 -5.23
CA MET A 1 -8.89 7.44 -4.09
C MET A 1 -7.88 7.84 -3.01
N SER A 2 -8.24 7.60 -1.76
CA SER A 2 -7.34 7.72 -0.61
C SER A 2 -7.52 6.57 0.37
N TYR A 3 -6.50 6.31 1.18
CA TYR A 3 -6.53 5.31 2.25
C TYR A 3 -5.54 5.68 3.36
N LEU A 4 -5.75 5.13 4.57
CA LEU A 4 -4.78 5.15 5.65
C LEU A 4 -4.09 3.79 5.73
N ARG A 5 -2.79 3.77 5.99
CA ARG A 5 -2.04 2.53 6.21
C ARG A 5 -1.02 2.63 7.32
N ARG A 6 -0.60 1.45 7.77
CA ARG A 6 0.63 1.21 8.50
C ARG A 6 1.33 0.00 7.91
N LEU A 7 2.63 0.11 7.68
CA LEU A 7 3.48 -0.96 7.16
C LEU A 7 4.60 -1.24 8.17
N ASP A 8 4.60 -2.45 8.70
CA ASP A 8 5.67 -2.95 9.54
C ASP A 8 6.44 -4.02 8.79
N LEU A 9 7.77 -3.92 8.88
CA LEU A 9 8.72 -4.92 8.43
C LEU A 9 9.56 -5.36 9.63
N SER A 10 9.61 -6.67 9.83
CA SER A 10 10.44 -7.30 10.85
C SER A 10 11.28 -8.41 10.23
N ALA A 11 12.59 -8.27 10.37
CA ALA A 11 13.59 -9.22 9.91
C ALA A 11 14.60 -9.48 11.03
N ALA A 12 15.11 -10.70 11.10
CA ALA A 12 15.96 -11.10 12.21
C ALA A 12 17.38 -10.49 12.17
N VAL A 13 17.96 -10.20 10.99
CA VAL A 13 19.42 -9.91 10.90
C VAL A 13 19.91 -9.13 9.65
N ASN A 14 19.08 -8.39 8.88
CA ASN A 14 19.63 -7.66 7.71
C ASN A 14 18.98 -6.33 7.33
N ASP A 15 19.81 -5.30 7.12
CA ASP A 15 19.44 -3.93 6.72
C ASP A 15 18.97 -3.83 5.27
N TYR A 16 19.25 -4.87 4.47
CA TYR A 16 18.87 -4.94 3.05
C TYR A 16 17.59 -5.76 2.81
N THR A 17 16.86 -6.09 3.87
CA THR A 17 15.52 -6.66 3.76
C THR A 17 14.53 -5.59 3.33
N SER A 18 13.53 -5.94 2.54
CA SER A 18 12.47 -4.99 2.17
C SER A 18 11.07 -5.56 2.32
N ALA A 19 10.11 -4.67 2.53
CA ALA A 19 8.68 -4.94 2.45
C ALA A 19 8.06 -4.00 1.44
N SER A 20 7.07 -4.47 0.71
CA SER A 20 6.26 -3.64 -0.16
C SER A 20 4.79 -3.80 0.17
N PHE A 21 4.08 -2.68 0.19
CA PHE A 21 2.64 -2.63 0.19
C PHE A 21 2.18 -2.03 -1.13
N ARG A 22 1.34 -2.74 -1.86
CA ARG A 22 0.88 -2.38 -3.19
C ARG A 22 -0.64 -2.36 -3.23
N ILE A 23 -1.17 -1.38 -3.95
CA ILE A 23 -2.57 -1.37 -4.36
C ILE A 23 -2.60 -1.69 -5.84
N LEU A 24 -3.38 -2.70 -6.20
CA LEU A 24 -3.60 -3.12 -7.57
C LEU A 24 -5.07 -3.00 -7.93
N ILE A 25 -5.35 -2.67 -9.18
CA ILE A 25 -6.68 -2.72 -9.78
C ILE A 25 -6.61 -3.64 -10.98
N ASP A 26 -7.38 -4.72 -10.94
CA ASP A 26 -7.35 -5.79 -11.96
C ASP A 26 -5.91 -6.29 -12.24
N GLY A 27 -5.09 -6.40 -11.19
CA GLY A 27 -3.69 -6.81 -11.27
C GLY A 27 -2.71 -5.72 -11.73
N ILE A 28 -3.17 -4.51 -12.04
CA ILE A 28 -2.31 -3.38 -12.40
C ILE A 28 -2.02 -2.56 -11.15
N VAL A 29 -0.73 -2.39 -10.83
CA VAL A 29 -0.29 -1.54 -9.72
C VAL A 29 -0.71 -0.08 -9.98
N VAL A 30 -1.40 0.51 -9.01
CA VAL A 30 -1.81 1.93 -9.00
C VAL A 30 -1.07 2.73 -7.95
N ASP A 31 -0.55 2.07 -6.92
CA ASP A 31 0.21 2.68 -5.83
C ASP A 31 1.14 1.62 -5.21
N GLU A 32 2.33 2.03 -4.82
CA GLU A 32 3.32 1.17 -4.18
C GLU A 32 4.10 1.96 -3.14
N VAL A 33 4.26 1.36 -1.97
CA VAL A 33 5.13 1.84 -0.91
C VAL A 33 6.10 0.74 -0.53
N THR A 34 7.37 1.11 -0.38
CA THR A 34 8.42 0.21 0.04
C THR A 34 9.05 0.67 1.34
N ALA A 35 9.26 -0.26 2.27
CA ALA A 35 10.10 -0.09 3.45
C ALA A 35 11.35 -0.95 3.32
N ILE A 36 12.50 -0.45 3.77
CA ILE A 36 13.79 -1.15 3.74
C ILE A 36 14.42 -1.08 5.14
N GLY A 37 15.03 -2.18 5.58
CA GLY A 37 15.73 -2.27 6.86
C GLY A 37 15.44 -3.56 7.62
N MET A 38 16.16 -3.80 8.74
CA MET A 38 15.87 -4.96 9.60
C MET A 38 14.55 -4.79 10.35
N LEU A 39 14.28 -3.56 10.79
CA LEU A 39 13.11 -3.19 11.56
C LEU A 39 12.60 -1.87 11.01
N HIS A 40 11.41 -1.90 10.43
CA HIS A 40 10.67 -0.71 10.05
C HIS A 40 9.31 -0.82 10.69
N GLN A 41 8.94 0.16 11.50
CA GLN A 41 7.63 0.18 12.14
C GLN A 41 7.01 1.55 11.98
N GLU A 42 5.81 1.58 11.42
CA GLU A 42 5.05 2.80 11.29
C GLU A 42 4.13 2.93 12.52
N SER A 43 4.54 3.78 13.46
CA SER A 43 3.75 4.04 14.67
C SER A 43 2.50 4.89 14.37
N GLU A 44 2.55 5.71 13.32
CA GLU A 44 1.47 6.59 12.91
C GLU A 44 0.77 6.06 11.66
N TRP A 45 -0.54 6.34 11.55
CA TRP A 45 -1.28 6.06 10.32
C TRP A 45 -0.89 7.06 9.24
N LEU A 46 -0.32 6.56 8.15
CA LEU A 46 0.06 7.38 7.01
C LEU A 46 -1.08 7.42 6.00
N ARG A 47 -1.47 8.64 5.62
CA ARG A 47 -2.48 8.87 4.59
C ARG A 47 -1.84 8.87 3.21
N GLN A 48 -2.31 7.98 2.36
CA GLN A 48 -2.07 8.04 0.92
C GLN A 48 -3.30 8.59 0.22
N ALA A 49 -3.12 9.60 -0.62
CA ALA A 49 -4.20 10.29 -1.32
C ALA A 49 -3.78 10.62 -2.76
N GLY A 50 -4.75 11.03 -3.57
CA GLY A 50 -4.49 11.43 -4.96
C GLY A 50 -4.26 10.27 -5.92
N ILE A 51 -4.64 9.05 -5.55
CA ILE A 51 -4.54 7.89 -6.45
C ILE A 51 -5.60 8.03 -7.53
N ASP A 52 -5.16 8.23 -8.77
CA ASP A 52 -6.03 8.41 -9.93
C ASP A 52 -6.56 7.06 -10.42
N LEU A 53 -7.89 6.96 -10.45
CA LEU A 53 -8.63 5.79 -10.89
C LEU A 53 -9.35 6.00 -12.23
N ALA A 54 -9.15 7.15 -12.90
CA ALA A 54 -9.90 7.52 -14.10
C ALA A 54 -9.84 6.47 -15.21
N ARG A 55 -8.68 5.82 -15.38
CA ARG A 55 -8.49 4.74 -16.39
C ARG A 55 -9.34 3.49 -16.16
N PHE A 56 -9.96 3.37 -14.99
CA PHE A 56 -10.81 2.24 -14.57
C PHE A 56 -12.29 2.63 -14.40
N ALA A 57 -12.68 3.83 -14.83
CA ALA A 57 -14.05 4.31 -14.69
C ALA A 57 -15.07 3.46 -15.48
N ASN A 58 -16.33 3.53 -15.06
CA ASN A 58 -17.49 2.92 -15.73
C ASN A 58 -17.43 1.40 -15.91
N ARG A 59 -16.64 0.69 -15.11
CA ARG A 59 -16.59 -0.76 -15.08
C ARG A 59 -16.40 -1.29 -13.67
N THR A 60 -16.83 -2.51 -13.44
CA THR A 60 -16.50 -3.24 -12.20
C THR A 60 -15.04 -3.67 -12.27
N VAL A 61 -14.29 -3.38 -11.21
CA VAL A 61 -12.87 -3.74 -11.07
C VAL A 61 -12.62 -4.40 -9.73
N THR A 62 -11.54 -5.18 -9.64
CA THR A 62 -11.07 -5.78 -8.39
C THR A 62 -9.93 -4.96 -7.82
N LEU A 63 -10.16 -4.36 -6.64
CA LEU A 63 -9.13 -3.73 -5.83
C LEU A 63 -8.42 -4.80 -5.01
N THR A 64 -7.11 -4.95 -5.19
CA THR A 64 -6.26 -5.88 -4.42
C THR A 64 -5.27 -5.08 -3.60
N LEU A 65 -5.17 -5.42 -2.32
CA LEU A 65 -4.18 -4.87 -1.40
C LEU A 65 -3.17 -5.99 -1.15
N GLU A 66 -1.97 -5.81 -1.67
CA GLU A 66 -0.91 -6.82 -1.63
C GLU A 66 0.18 -6.37 -0.65
N VAL A 67 0.56 -7.29 0.24
CA VAL A 67 1.73 -7.15 1.09
C VAL A 67 2.75 -8.21 0.69
N ALA A 68 3.99 -7.79 0.50
CA ALA A 68 5.10 -8.68 0.19
C ALA A 68 6.31 -8.35 1.07
N ALA A 69 7.06 -9.38 1.40
CA ALA A 69 8.33 -9.28 2.10
C ALA A 69 9.41 -9.96 1.27
N TYR A 70 10.55 -9.30 1.11
CA TYR A 70 11.67 -9.79 0.32
C TYR A 70 12.90 -9.91 1.21
N SER A 71 13.36 -11.15 1.36
CA SER A 71 14.61 -11.47 2.03
C SER A 71 15.69 -11.66 0.98
N ASN A 72 16.79 -10.90 1.10
CA ASN A 72 17.93 -11.01 0.18
C ASN A 72 18.97 -12.05 0.63
N ILE A 73 18.82 -12.55 1.85
CA ILE A 73 19.53 -13.69 2.42
C ILE A 73 18.47 -14.72 2.77
N TYR A 74 18.78 -16.01 2.84
CA TYR A 74 17.78 -17.08 3.07
C TYR A 74 17.20 -17.10 4.52
N ASN A 75 16.96 -15.94 5.11
CA ASN A 75 16.36 -15.77 6.43
C ASN A 75 14.86 -15.49 6.34
N SER A 76 14.14 -15.89 7.39
CA SER A 76 12.72 -15.58 7.55
C SER A 76 12.51 -14.08 7.76
N VAL A 77 11.60 -13.52 6.98
CA VAL A 77 11.21 -12.11 7.01
C VAL A 77 9.69 -12.05 7.07
N HIS A 78 9.18 -11.14 7.88
CA HIS A 78 7.75 -10.94 8.04
C HIS A 78 7.43 -9.48 7.74
N ALA A 79 6.40 -9.26 6.92
CA ALA A 79 5.81 -7.96 6.69
C ALA A 79 4.34 -8.01 7.09
N SER A 80 3.88 -6.99 7.78
CA SER A 80 2.49 -6.81 8.18
C SER A 80 2.04 -5.44 7.69
N ALA A 81 0.89 -5.40 7.04
CA ALA A 81 0.26 -4.16 6.63
C ALA A 81 -1.13 -4.06 7.23
N TRP A 82 -1.47 -2.89 7.75
CA TRP A 82 -2.82 -2.55 8.18
C TRP A 82 -3.34 -1.43 7.31
N VAL A 83 -4.63 -1.50 6.98
CA VAL A 83 -5.31 -0.53 6.14
C VAL A 83 -6.55 -0.08 6.88
N ASP A 84 -6.81 1.22 6.83
CA ASP A 84 -8.00 1.85 7.38
C ASP A 84 -8.53 2.92 6.41
N GLN A 85 -9.79 3.31 6.58
CA GLN A 85 -10.44 4.42 5.86
C GLN A 85 -10.19 4.43 4.35
N VAL A 86 -10.50 3.33 3.66
CA VAL A 86 -10.45 3.29 2.20
C VAL A 86 -11.58 4.15 1.64
N LEU A 87 -11.23 5.26 0.99
CA LEU A 87 -12.17 6.22 0.44
C LEU A 87 -12.03 6.30 -1.08
N ILE A 88 -13.14 6.01 -1.76
CA ILE A 88 -13.27 6.09 -3.21
C ILE A 88 -14.29 7.18 -3.50
N GLU A 89 -13.83 8.25 -4.14
CA GLU A 89 -14.65 9.42 -4.48
C GLU A 89 -14.65 9.61 -5.99
N ASN A 90 -15.76 10.12 -6.50
CA ASN A 90 -15.82 10.59 -7.88
C ASN A 90 -15.02 11.87 -8.02
N ALA A 91 -14.30 12.03 -9.14
CA ALA A 91 -13.60 13.27 -9.46
C ALA A 91 -14.54 14.48 -9.64
N VAL A 92 -15.86 14.28 -9.61
CA VAL A 92 -16.88 15.26 -10.02
C VAL A 92 -17.61 15.94 -8.84
N ASP A 93 -17.38 15.56 -7.58
CA ASP A 93 -18.00 16.26 -6.43
C ASP A 93 -17.15 17.41 -5.87
N LEU A 94 -16.56 18.22 -6.75
CA LEU A 94 -16.03 19.55 -6.41
C LEU A 94 -16.90 20.64 -7.05
N ALA A 95 -18.17 20.71 -6.64
CA ALA A 95 -18.95 21.94 -6.72
C ALA A 95 -20.15 21.93 -5.76
N PRO A 96 -20.06 22.59 -4.60
CA PRO A 96 -21.18 23.37 -4.10
C PRO A 96 -21.13 24.74 -4.79
N CYS A 97 -22.18 25.03 -5.57
CA CYS A 97 -22.47 26.35 -6.12
C CYS A 97 -22.56 27.43 -5.03
#